data_AF-A0A091B4E8-F1
#
_entry.id   AF-A0A091B4E8-F1
#
_cell.length_a   1.000
_cell.length_b   1.000
_cell.length_c   1.000
_cell.angle_alpha   90.00
_cell.angle_beta   90.00
_cell.angle_gamma   90.00
#
_symmetry.space_group_name_H-M   'P 1'
#
loop_
_entity.id
_entity.type
_entity.pdbx_description
1 polymer ?
#
loop_
_entity_poly.entity_id
_entity_poly.type
_entity_poly.pdbx_seq_one_letter_code
_entity_poly.pdbx_strand_id
1 'polypeptide(L)'
;MSETEVELDGERQSLVLLRAGDSLRAWLNICPHAGRRLDWAPGKFLVDQGRLVCAAHGASFELGAGVCVAGPCRGASLTAVAVAVDAA
;
A
#
# COMPACT_ATOMS: atom_id res chain seq x y z
N MET A 1 7.71 5.65 1.97
CA MET A 1 7.01 4.66 1.13
C MET A 1 7.51 4.83 -0.29
N SER A 2 7.62 3.74 -1.04
CA SER A 2 8.02 3.77 -2.45
C SER A 2 7.11 2.86 -3.27
N GLU A 3 7.14 3.00 -4.59
CA GLU A 3 6.45 2.11 -5.52
C GLU A 3 7.46 1.19 -6.21
N THR A 4 7.01 0.00 -6.58
CA THR A 4 7.68 -0.83 -7.58
C THR A 4 6.63 -1.51 -8.46
N GLU A 5 6.99 -1.80 -9.71
CA GLU A 5 6.21 -2.67 -10.57
C GLU A 5 6.85 -4.06 -10.59
N VAL A 6 6.03 -5.10 -10.44
CA VAL A 6 6.44 -6.50 -10.47
C VAL A 6 5.50 -7.30 -11.37
N GLU A 7 5.94 -8.46 -11.83
CA GLU A 7 5.05 -9.44 -12.46
C GLU A 7 4.60 -10.44 -11.38
N LEU A 8 3.29 -10.53 -11.15
CA LEU A 8 2.66 -11.51 -10.25
C LEU A 8 1.60 -12.24 -11.07
N ASP A 9 1.66 -13.58 -11.07
CA ASP A 9 0.72 -14.45 -11.80
C ASP A 9 0.55 -14.09 -13.29
N GLY A 10 1.63 -13.60 -13.93
CA GLY A 10 1.64 -13.18 -15.34
C GLY A 10 1.06 -11.80 -15.60
N GLU A 11 0.73 -11.03 -14.55
CA GLU A 11 0.22 -9.67 -14.66
C GLU A 11 1.18 -8.65 -14.04
N ARG A 12 1.30 -7.47 -14.68
CA ARG A 12 2.07 -6.35 -14.12
C ARG A 12 1.28 -5.70 -12.99
N GLN A 13 1.80 -5.80 -11.77
CA GLN A 13 1.21 -5.25 -10.56
C GLN A 13 2.08 -4.12 -10.00
N SER A 14 1.43 -3.06 -9.54
CA SER A 14 2.06 -1.96 -8.80
C SER A 14 1.95 -2.24 -7.30
N LEU A 15 3.07 -2.13 -6.58
CA LEU A 15 3.14 -2.35 -5.13
C LEU A 15 3.50 -1.08 -4.40
N VAL A 16 2.92 -0.90 -3.22
CA VAL A 16 3.39 0.05 -2.20
C VAL A 16 4.37 -0.67 -1.29
N LEU A 17 5.58 -0.13 -1.17
CA LEU A 17 6.62 -0.63 -0.28
C LEU A 17 6.79 0.30 0.93
N LEU A 18 6.85 -0.31 2.11
CA LEU A 18 7.20 0.35 3.36
C LEU A 18 8.41 -0.36 3.97
N ARG A 19 9.52 0.35 4.07
CA ARG A 19 10.70 -0.08 4.84
C ARG A 19 10.65 0.52 6.24
N ALA A 20 10.81 -0.33 7.26
CA ALA A 20 10.94 0.06 8.65
C ALA A 20 12.14 -0.67 9.26
N GLY A 21 13.29 0.02 9.31
CA GLY A 21 14.57 -0.59 9.60
C GLY A 21 14.88 -1.71 8.59
N ASP A 22 15.16 -2.91 9.10
CA ASP A 22 15.46 -4.09 8.29
C ASP A 22 14.20 -4.83 7.79
N SER A 23 13.02 -4.41 8.24
CA SER A 23 11.75 -5.00 7.77
C SER A 23 11.23 -4.29 6.52
N LEU A 24 10.67 -5.09 5.61
CA LEU A 24 9.98 -4.62 4.41
C LEU A 24 8.54 -5.16 4.42
N ARG A 25 7.58 -4.27 4.20
CA ARG A 25 6.17 -4.62 3.96
C ARG A 25 5.78 -4.18 2.57
N ALA A 26 4.93 -4.95 1.92
CA ALA A 26 4.39 -4.64 0.61
C ALA A 26 2.89 -4.90 0.56
N TRP A 27 2.19 -4.05 -0.20
CA TRP A 27 0.78 -4.23 -0.54
C TRP A 27 0.56 -3.91 -2.01
N LEU A 28 -0.48 -4.47 -2.63
CA LEU A 28 -0.96 -3.97 -3.91
C LEU A 28 -1.30 -2.48 -3.78
N ASN A 29 -0.92 -1.69 -4.77
CA ASN A 29 -1.27 -0.27 -4.85
C ASN A 29 -2.72 -0.09 -5.33
N ILE A 30 -3.66 -0.69 -4.59
CA ILE A 30 -5.08 -0.72 -4.90
C ILE A 30 -5.87 -0.54 -3.60
N CYS A 31 -6.69 0.49 -3.56
CA CYS A 31 -7.60 0.76 -2.46
C CYS A 31 -8.81 -0.17 -2.55
N PRO A 32 -9.13 -0.95 -1.49
CA PRO A 32 -10.26 -1.89 -1.49
C PRO A 32 -11.63 -1.20 -1.58
N HIS A 33 -11.70 0.12 -1.42
CA HIS A 33 -12.95 0.87 -1.55
C HIS A 33 -13.52 0.82 -2.97
N ALA A 34 -12.72 1.19 -3.97
CA ALA A 34 -13.18 1.41 -5.34
C ALA A 34 -12.14 0.98 -6.39
N GLY A 35 -11.16 0.16 -6.01
CA GLY A 35 -10.10 -0.32 -6.90
C GLY A 35 -9.16 0.77 -7.42
N ARG A 36 -9.19 1.98 -6.83
CA ARG A 36 -8.33 3.10 -7.23
C ARG A 36 -6.92 2.91 -6.70
N ARG A 37 -5.93 3.42 -7.42
CA ARG A 37 -4.55 3.51 -6.91
C ARG A 37 -4.51 4.36 -5.63
N LEU A 38 -3.58 4.02 -4.73
CA LEU A 38 -3.43 4.70 -3.44
C LEU A 38 -2.66 6.02 -3.58
N ASP A 39 -1.72 6.08 -4.51
CA ASP A 39 -0.93 7.26 -4.89
C ASP A 39 -1.69 8.21 -5.84
N TRP A 40 -1.32 9.50 -5.81
CA TRP A 40 -1.86 10.53 -6.73
C TRP A 40 -1.03 10.69 -8.01
N ALA A 41 0.21 10.22 -8.00
CA ALA A 41 1.11 10.09 -9.14
C ALA A 41 2.09 8.95 -8.82
N PRO A 42 2.74 8.30 -9.81
CA PRO A 42 3.62 7.16 -9.59
C PRO A 42 4.60 7.36 -8.42
N GLY A 43 4.51 6.49 -7.41
CA GLY A 43 5.30 6.50 -6.19
C GLY A 43 5.02 7.64 -5.21
N LYS A 44 4.03 8.51 -5.48
CA LYS A 44 3.68 9.67 -4.65
C LYS A 44 2.48 9.36 -3.77
N PHE A 45 2.78 8.83 -2.58
CA PHE A 45 1.78 8.48 -1.58
C PHE A 45 1.50 9.65 -0.63
N LEU A 46 0.24 9.77 -0.21
CA LEU A 46 -0.15 10.66 0.88
C LEU A 46 -0.02 9.90 2.21
N VAL A 47 0.71 10.47 3.15
CA VAL A 47 0.84 9.94 4.51
C VAL A 47 0.43 11.03 5.49
N ASP A 48 -0.53 10.72 6.35
CA ASP A 48 -0.99 11.62 7.39
C ASP A 48 -1.07 10.88 8.73
N GLN A 49 -0.55 11.48 9.79
CA GLN A 49 -0.50 10.90 11.14
C GLN A 49 0.00 9.43 11.16
N GLY A 50 1.00 9.11 10.35
CA GLY A 50 1.55 7.76 10.25
C GLY A 50 0.64 6.73 9.57
N ARG A 51 -0.36 7.17 8.80
CA ARG A 51 -1.26 6.34 8.01
C ARG A 51 -1.09 6.59 6.53
N LEU A 52 -1.19 5.55 5.72
CA LEU A 52 -1.29 5.69 4.27
C LEU A 52 -2.71 6.16 3.93
N VAL A 53 -2.84 7.26 3.21
CA VAL A 53 -4.13 7.81 2.79
C VAL A 53 -4.30 7.61 1.29
N CYS A 54 -5.39 6.95 0.90
CA CYS A 54 -5.78 6.85 -0.50
C CYS A 54 -6.06 8.24 -1.05
N ALA A 55 -5.26 8.67 -2.03
CA ALA A 55 -5.35 10.00 -2.60
C ALA A 55 -6.67 10.29 -3.35
N ALA A 56 -7.44 9.25 -3.71
CA ALA A 56 -8.70 9.40 -4.41
C ALA A 56 -9.85 9.85 -3.50
N HIS A 57 -10.04 9.20 -2.35
CA HIS A 57 -11.23 9.38 -1.50
C HIS A 57 -10.94 9.38 0.02
N GLY A 58 -9.67 9.42 0.44
CA GLY A 58 -9.29 9.61 1.83
C GLY A 58 -9.39 8.38 2.75
N ALA A 59 -9.56 7.17 2.21
CA ALA A 59 -9.44 5.95 3.01
C ALA A 59 -8.04 5.88 3.64
N SER A 60 -7.97 5.71 4.95
CA SER A 60 -6.75 5.84 5.74
C SER A 60 -6.38 4.51 6.40
N PHE A 61 -5.20 3.98 6.06
CA PHE A 61 -4.74 2.65 6.43
C PHE A 61 -3.62 2.73 7.45
N GLU A 62 -3.70 1.93 8.52
CA GLU A 62 -2.55 1.71 9.40
C GLU A 62 -1.47 0.88 8.67
N LEU A 63 -0.22 1.08 9.06
CA LEU A 63 0.95 0.60 8.31
C LEU A 63 1.49 -0.78 8.76
N GLY A 64 0.89 -1.36 9.79
CA GLY A 64 1.17 -2.72 10.23
C GLY A 64 0.50 -3.73 9.32
N ALA A 65 -0.80 -3.94 9.48
CA ALA A 65 -1.56 -4.94 8.72
C ALA A 65 -2.18 -4.37 7.43
N GLY A 66 -2.18 -3.05 7.22
CA GLY A 66 -2.86 -2.40 6.11
C GLY A 66 -4.36 -2.24 6.33
N VAL A 67 -4.85 -2.23 7.57
CA VAL A 67 -6.27 -2.08 7.91
C VAL A 67 -6.71 -0.63 7.74
N CYS A 68 -7.83 -0.41 7.03
CA CYS A 68 -8.48 0.89 6.92
C CYS A 68 -9.12 1.28 8.25
N VAL A 69 -8.59 2.30 8.90
CA VAL A 69 -9.05 2.78 10.21
C VAL A 69 -9.92 4.03 10.12
N ALA A 70 -9.99 4.68 8.96
CA ALA A 70 -10.90 5.80 8.70
C ALA A 70 -11.24 5.93 7.20
N GLY A 71 -12.40 6.49 6.89
CA GLY A 71 -12.86 6.70 5.51
C GLY A 71 -13.79 5.60 5.00
N PRO A 72 -14.05 5.56 3.67
CA PRO A 72 -15.20 4.86 3.09
C PRO A 72 -15.14 3.33 3.15
N CYS A 73 -13.95 2.74 3.31
CA CYS A 73 -13.78 1.29 3.45
C CYS A 73 -13.27 0.87 4.84
N ARG A 74 -13.64 1.61 5.90
CA ARG A 74 -13.22 1.31 7.27
C ARG A 74 -13.49 -0.17 7.63
N GLY A 75 -12.47 -0.85 8.13
CA GLY A 75 -12.49 -2.28 8.47
C GLY A 75 -11.98 -3.21 7.36
N ALA A 76 -11.92 -2.77 6.10
CA ALA A 76 -11.25 -3.52 5.03
C ALA A 76 -9.72 -3.37 5.12
N SER A 77 -8.99 -4.26 4.46
CA SER A 77 -7.52 -4.26 4.44
C SER A 77 -6.96 -4.12 3.04
N LEU A 78 -5.76 -3.55 2.95
CA LEU A 78 -4.92 -3.64 1.75
C LEU A 78 -4.52 -5.09 1.50
N THR A 79 -4.41 -5.47 0.22
CA THR A 79 -3.91 -6.81 -0.16
C THR A 79 -2.41 -6.87 0.06
N ALA A 80 -1.97 -7.60 1.08
CA ALA A 80 -0.56 -7.79 1.38
C ALA A 80 0.13 -8.66 0.31
N VAL A 81 1.37 -8.31 -0.02
CA VAL A 81 2.23 -9.11 -0.91
C VAL A 81 3.42 -9.59 -0.09
N ALA A 82 3.68 -10.90 -0.10
CA ALA A 82 4.79 -11.49 0.62
C ALA A 82 6.12 -11.00 0.02
N VAL A 83 7.00 -10.48 0.88
CA VAL A 83 8.32 -9.98 0.48
C VAL A 83 9.36 -10.44 1.50
N ALA A 84 10.57 -10.65 1.01
CA ALA A 84 11.75 -10.92 1.82
C ALA A 84 12.86 -9.95 1.42
N VAL A 85 13.68 -9.57 2.41
CA VAL A 85 14.92 -8.84 2.15
C VAL A 85 16.02 -9.88 2.09
N ASP A 86 16.71 -9.95 0.95
CA ASP A 86 17.90 -10.79 0.82
C ASP A 86 19.11 -10.03 1.38
N ALA A 87 19.91 -10.71 2.21
CA ALA A 87 21.14 -10.16 2.76
C ALA A 87 22.27 -10.59 1.83
N ALA A 88 22.69 -9.67 0.95
CA ALA A 88 23.89 -9.84 0.13
C ALA A 88 25.17 -9.78 0.98
#